data_AF-A0A2S6IE80-F1
#
_entry.id   AF-A0A2S6IE80-F1
#
_cell.length_a   1.000
_cell.length_b   1.000
_cell.length_c   1.000
_cell.angle_alpha   90.00
_cell.angle_beta   90.00
_cell.angle_gamma   90.00
#
_symmetry.space_group_name_H-M   'P 1'
#
loop_
_entity.id
_entity.type
_entity.pdbx_description
1 polymer ?
#
loop_
_entity_poly.entity_id
_entity_poly.type
_entity_poly.pdbx_seq_one_letter_code
_entity_poly.pdbx_strand_id
1 'polypeptide(L)'
;MGLPGHVRHAVGAAWQHRAVDVAAARALAEEHLAEALPRRWQHSQAVAATAADYAARLGLDPDVVVVAAWLHDVGYAPPLADTGFHPLDGAALLARSGWPDEVVNLVAHHSCADVEAERRGLGDVMRRYPDMPGAERDVLWASDATTGPDGQRLSVAERVLEVVQRYEPADLVSECMVHIAPQLAMAMQRTSQRIAGGPVSPAVSYDEWANVQLLPHILPVLEAWNPEGIAEYAEDEYEPEAQAFSSLLRVGYTIDVSMVVAVWEHWFGPQSCLTREHDLRKLEKLAEALQGPVRVAGAAQPM
;
A
#
# COMPACT_ATOMS: atom_id res chain seq x y z
N MET A 1 -37.80 59.42 26.07
CA MET A 1 -36.71 58.44 25.85
C MET A 1 -37.35 57.23 25.18
N GLY A 2 -37.19 56.84 23.92
CA GLY A 2 -36.28 57.14 22.82
C GLY A 2 -36.16 55.82 22.03
N LEU A 3 -36.87 55.67 20.90
CA LEU A 3 -36.64 54.60 19.88
C LEU A 3 -35.59 55.11 18.87
N PRO A 4 -35.00 54.34 17.91
CA PRO A 4 -35.17 52.92 17.50
C PRO A 4 -33.82 52.19 17.20
N GLY A 5 -33.84 50.95 16.66
CA GLY A 5 -32.68 50.42 15.92
C GLY A 5 -32.65 48.91 15.65
N HIS A 6 -33.11 48.51 14.46
CA HIS A 6 -32.64 47.28 13.82
C HIS A 6 -31.13 47.39 13.53
N VAL A 7 -30.37 46.34 13.84
CA VAL A 7 -29.11 46.07 13.14
C VAL A 7 -29.09 44.60 12.74
N ARG A 8 -29.39 44.36 11.46
CA ARG A 8 -28.91 43.21 10.71
C ARG A 8 -27.45 43.49 10.35
N HIS A 9 -26.54 42.62 10.76
CA HIS A 9 -25.28 42.33 10.06
C HIS A 9 -25.15 40.79 10.13
N ALA A 10 -25.48 40.02 9.09
CA ALA A 10 -24.93 39.96 7.75
C ALA A 10 -23.45 39.49 7.74
N VAL A 11 -23.31 38.22 7.31
CA VAL A 11 -22.20 37.61 6.57
C VAL A 11 -20.92 37.26 7.35
N GLY A 12 -20.92 36.07 7.95
CA GLY A 12 -19.74 35.20 7.95
C GLY A 12 -19.99 34.13 6.89
N ALA A 13 -19.11 34.05 5.90
CA ALA A 13 -19.31 33.36 4.62
C ALA A 13 -19.94 31.97 4.76
N ALA A 14 -21.12 31.81 4.15
CA ALA A 14 -21.61 30.51 3.74
C ALA A 14 -20.64 30.00 2.66
N TRP A 15 -19.60 29.28 3.08
CA TRP A 15 -18.99 28.29 2.21
C TRP A 15 -20.09 27.25 1.98
N GLN A 16 -20.77 27.39 0.84
CA GLN A 16 -21.64 26.34 0.32
C GLN A 16 -20.83 25.06 0.41
N HIS A 17 -21.37 24.03 1.07
CA HIS A 17 -20.85 22.67 0.95
C HIS A 17 -20.72 22.41 -0.55
N ARG A 18 -19.50 22.56 -1.09
CA ARG A 18 -19.18 22.07 -2.41
C ARG A 18 -19.53 20.61 -2.30
N ALA A 19 -20.45 20.12 -3.13
CA ALA A 19 -20.73 18.69 -3.15
C ALA A 19 -19.37 18.01 -3.32
N VAL A 20 -18.93 17.33 -2.27
CA VAL A 20 -17.68 16.61 -2.30
C VAL A 20 -18.00 15.35 -3.07
N ASP A 21 -17.65 15.40 -4.35
CA ASP A 21 -17.92 14.36 -5.32
C ASP A 21 -16.65 14.08 -6.14
N VAL A 22 -16.71 13.04 -6.96
CA VAL A 22 -15.60 12.62 -7.81
C VAL A 22 -15.13 13.74 -8.76
N ALA A 23 -16.01 14.62 -9.22
CA ALA A 23 -15.64 15.70 -10.14
C ALA A 23 -14.84 16.80 -9.42
N ALA A 24 -15.25 17.17 -8.21
CA ALA A 24 -14.50 18.10 -7.37
C ALA A 24 -13.11 17.55 -7.01
N ALA A 25 -13.03 16.24 -6.68
CA ALA A 25 -11.78 15.58 -6.32
C ALA A 25 -10.79 15.56 -7.49
N ARG A 26 -11.28 15.20 -8.68
CA ARG A 26 -10.50 15.27 -9.92
C ARG A 26 -9.96 16.67 -10.18
N ALA A 27 -10.82 17.70 -10.07
CA ALA A 27 -10.41 19.08 -10.35
C ALA A 27 -9.31 19.55 -9.39
N LEU A 28 -9.41 19.21 -8.10
CA LEU A 28 -8.39 19.54 -7.11
C LEU A 28 -7.06 18.80 -7.37
N ALA A 29 -7.13 17.51 -7.72
CA ALA A 29 -5.95 16.74 -8.08
C ALA A 29 -5.27 17.28 -9.35
N GLU A 30 -6.06 17.65 -10.36
CA GLU A 30 -5.56 18.25 -11.61
C GLU A 30 -4.86 19.58 -11.35
N GLU A 31 -5.47 20.46 -10.53
CA GLU A 31 -4.91 21.75 -10.13
C GLU A 31 -3.52 21.61 -9.48
N HIS A 32 -3.33 20.61 -8.61
CA HIS A 32 -2.08 20.44 -7.87
C HIS A 32 -1.03 19.58 -8.59
N LEU A 33 -1.44 18.63 -9.42
CA LEU A 33 -0.53 17.61 -9.97
C LEU A 33 -0.25 17.78 -11.46
N ALA A 34 -1.20 18.26 -12.28
CA ALA A 34 -1.09 18.12 -13.74
C ALA A 34 0.12 18.87 -14.33
N GLU A 35 0.38 20.10 -13.88
CA GLU A 35 1.51 20.91 -14.35
C GLU A 35 2.81 20.57 -13.61
N ALA A 36 2.76 20.49 -12.28
CA ALA A 36 3.96 20.33 -11.46
C ALA A 36 4.51 18.89 -11.46
N LEU A 37 3.64 17.88 -11.56
CA LEU A 37 3.96 16.47 -11.36
C LEU A 37 3.18 15.58 -12.36
N PRO A 38 3.41 15.73 -13.69
CA PRO A 38 2.57 15.10 -14.71
C PRO A 38 2.51 13.57 -14.63
N ARG A 39 3.58 12.89 -14.18
CA ARG A 39 3.55 11.44 -13.93
C ARG A 39 2.65 11.07 -12.75
N ARG A 40 2.70 11.82 -11.64
CA ARG A 40 1.82 11.62 -10.49
C ARG A 40 0.36 11.90 -10.84
N TRP A 41 0.10 12.87 -11.72
CA TRP A 41 -1.23 13.11 -12.27
C TRP A 41 -1.75 11.91 -13.08
N GLN A 42 -0.91 11.29 -13.92
CA GLN A 42 -1.27 10.06 -14.64
C GLN A 42 -1.53 8.89 -13.68
N HIS A 43 -0.67 8.71 -12.68
CA HIS A 43 -0.85 7.73 -11.62
C HIS A 43 -2.19 7.91 -10.89
N SER A 44 -2.49 9.12 -10.41
CA SER A 44 -3.74 9.42 -9.68
C SER A 44 -4.99 9.12 -10.52
N GLN A 45 -4.97 9.43 -11.83
CA GLN A 45 -6.04 9.06 -12.75
C GLN A 45 -6.24 7.55 -12.84
N ALA A 46 -5.16 6.79 -12.94
CA ALA A 46 -5.21 5.34 -13.04
C ALA A 46 -5.63 4.65 -11.72
N VAL A 47 -5.17 5.16 -10.57
CA VAL A 47 -5.61 4.71 -9.25
C VAL A 47 -7.11 4.97 -9.07
N ALA A 48 -7.59 6.17 -9.42
CA ALA A 48 -9.01 6.50 -9.35
C ALA A 48 -9.88 5.63 -10.27
N ALA A 49 -9.41 5.34 -11.49
CA ALA A 49 -10.10 4.42 -12.40
C ALA A 49 -10.16 2.98 -11.85
N THR A 50 -9.08 2.52 -11.21
CA THR A 50 -9.01 1.21 -10.56
C THR A 50 -9.95 1.12 -9.36
N ALA A 51 -9.94 2.16 -8.50
CA ALA A 51 -10.82 2.26 -7.35
C ALA A 51 -12.30 2.29 -7.76
N ALA A 52 -12.64 2.98 -8.85
CA ALA A 52 -13.99 3.03 -9.39
C ALA A 52 -14.49 1.64 -9.86
N ASP A 53 -13.65 0.84 -10.53
CA ASP A 53 -13.99 -0.54 -10.91
C ASP A 53 -14.30 -1.39 -9.67
N TYR A 54 -13.41 -1.37 -8.67
CA TYR A 54 -13.60 -2.14 -7.44
C TYR A 54 -14.81 -1.67 -6.64
N ALA A 55 -15.00 -0.36 -6.47
CA ALA A 55 -16.16 0.20 -5.79
C ALA A 55 -17.47 -0.24 -6.44
N ALA A 56 -17.56 -0.20 -7.79
CA ALA A 56 -18.75 -0.62 -8.52
C ALA A 56 -19.05 -2.12 -8.33
N ARG A 57 -18.02 -2.97 -8.34
CA ARG A 57 -18.17 -4.43 -8.15
C ARG A 57 -18.55 -4.80 -6.72
N LEU A 58 -18.20 -3.96 -5.75
CA LEU A 58 -18.46 -4.16 -4.33
C LEU A 58 -19.71 -3.44 -3.82
N GLY A 59 -20.31 -2.56 -4.63
CA GLY A 59 -21.43 -1.71 -4.21
C GLY A 59 -21.03 -0.68 -3.15
N LEU A 60 -19.77 -0.23 -3.15
CA LEU A 60 -19.29 0.82 -2.24
C LEU A 60 -19.72 2.20 -2.72
N ASP A 61 -19.75 3.15 -1.79
CA ASP A 61 -19.98 4.56 -2.12
C ASP A 61 -18.78 5.13 -2.90
N PRO A 62 -18.96 5.53 -4.17
CA PRO A 62 -17.87 6.11 -4.95
C PRO A 62 -17.38 7.45 -4.39
N ASP A 63 -18.23 8.20 -3.68
CA ASP A 63 -17.87 9.53 -3.16
C ASP A 63 -16.93 9.48 -1.96
N VAL A 64 -16.61 8.29 -1.45
CA VAL A 64 -15.56 8.08 -0.44
C VAL A 64 -14.28 7.55 -1.08
N VAL A 65 -14.32 6.33 -1.65
CA VAL A 65 -13.09 5.65 -2.07
C VAL A 65 -12.52 6.17 -3.39
N VAL A 66 -13.35 6.57 -4.36
CA VAL A 66 -12.87 7.11 -5.63
C VAL A 66 -12.37 8.54 -5.42
N VAL A 67 -13.04 9.30 -4.57
CA VAL A 67 -12.57 10.63 -4.13
C VAL A 67 -11.22 10.53 -3.44
N ALA A 68 -11.05 9.63 -2.47
CA ALA A 68 -9.76 9.41 -1.82
C ALA A 68 -8.67 8.96 -2.82
N ALA A 69 -9.02 8.10 -3.78
CA ALA A 69 -8.11 7.65 -4.83
C ALA A 69 -7.61 8.79 -5.74
N TRP A 70 -8.46 9.75 -6.10
CA TRP A 70 -8.04 10.96 -6.81
C TRP A 70 -7.05 11.81 -6.00
N LEU A 71 -7.23 11.83 -4.67
CA LEU A 71 -6.59 12.80 -3.79
C LEU A 71 -5.38 12.26 -3.02
N HIS A 72 -5.13 10.94 -3.03
CA HIS A 72 -4.12 10.31 -2.17
C HIS A 72 -2.71 10.91 -2.32
N ASP A 73 -2.35 11.30 -3.55
CA ASP A 73 -1.01 11.79 -3.90
C ASP A 73 -0.92 13.34 -3.98
N VAL A 74 -1.99 14.09 -3.67
CA VAL A 74 -1.97 15.57 -3.81
C VAL A 74 -0.92 16.22 -2.92
N GLY A 75 -0.60 15.62 -1.77
CA GLY A 75 0.41 16.11 -0.85
C GLY A 75 1.84 16.13 -1.41
N TYR A 76 2.10 15.51 -2.57
CA TYR A 76 3.38 15.68 -3.27
C TYR A 76 3.56 17.08 -3.88
N ALA A 77 2.47 17.83 -4.10
CA ALA A 77 2.56 19.13 -4.76
C ALA A 77 3.46 20.09 -3.96
N PRO A 78 4.50 20.69 -4.58
CA PRO A 78 5.48 21.49 -3.85
C PRO A 78 4.91 22.61 -2.96
N PRO A 79 3.84 23.33 -3.35
CA PRO A 79 3.24 24.36 -2.49
C PRO A 79 2.56 23.82 -1.22
N LEU A 80 2.31 22.52 -1.13
CA LEU A 80 1.62 21.88 0.00
C LEU A 80 2.58 21.25 1.01
N ALA A 81 3.88 21.17 0.70
CA ALA A 81 4.88 20.56 1.56
C ALA A 81 4.97 21.30 2.91
N ASP A 82 4.64 20.61 3.99
CA ASP A 82 4.75 21.09 5.38
C ASP A 82 5.63 20.14 6.20
N THR A 83 5.25 18.86 6.21
CA THR A 83 6.04 17.79 6.85
C THR A 83 7.04 17.14 5.88
N GLY A 84 6.83 17.29 4.57
CA GLY A 84 7.60 16.58 3.54
C GLY A 84 7.17 15.12 3.38
N PHE A 85 6.05 14.73 3.98
CA PHE A 85 5.44 13.40 3.86
C PHE A 85 4.03 13.54 3.27
N HIS A 86 3.89 13.14 2.01
CA HIS A 86 2.70 13.44 1.19
C HIS A 86 1.36 12.96 1.77
N PRO A 87 1.24 11.84 2.53
CA PRO A 87 -0.05 11.43 3.08
C PRO A 87 -0.56 12.45 4.11
N LEU A 88 0.34 12.97 4.96
CA LEU A 88 -0.02 13.96 5.99
C LEU A 88 -0.25 15.35 5.39
N ASP A 89 0.60 15.76 4.43
CA ASP A 89 0.48 17.08 3.80
C ASP A 89 -0.81 17.16 2.95
N GLY A 90 -1.17 16.06 2.28
CA GLY A 90 -2.44 15.90 1.58
C GLY A 90 -3.63 15.92 2.53
N ALA A 91 -3.61 15.08 3.58
CA ALA A 91 -4.69 15.05 4.58
C ALA A 91 -4.89 16.41 5.26
N ALA A 92 -3.82 17.14 5.56
CA ALA A 92 -3.89 18.47 6.15
C ALA A 92 -4.54 19.50 5.21
N LEU A 93 -4.26 19.45 3.90
CA LEU A 93 -4.96 20.27 2.91
C LEU A 93 -6.47 19.98 2.92
N LEU A 94 -6.84 18.70 2.85
CA LEU A 94 -8.23 18.26 2.75
C LEU A 94 -9.03 18.64 3.99
N ALA A 95 -8.47 18.42 5.18
CA ALA A 95 -9.07 18.82 6.45
C ALA A 95 -9.34 20.33 6.51
N ARG A 96 -8.34 21.16 6.13
CA ARG A 96 -8.51 22.63 6.09
C ARG A 96 -9.53 23.10 5.06
N SER A 97 -9.73 22.31 3.99
CA SER A 97 -10.66 22.62 2.90
C SER A 97 -12.07 22.07 3.12
N GLY A 98 -12.32 21.43 4.27
CA GLY A 98 -13.65 20.95 4.67
C GLY A 98 -14.11 19.68 3.94
N TRP A 99 -13.18 18.84 3.49
CA TRP A 99 -13.51 17.50 2.96
C TRP A 99 -14.00 16.57 4.08
N PRO A 100 -14.80 15.54 3.78
CA PRO A 100 -15.29 14.57 4.76
C PRO A 100 -14.12 13.88 5.48
N ASP A 101 -14.27 13.67 6.78
CA ASP A 101 -13.25 13.04 7.61
C ASP A 101 -12.87 11.65 7.08
N GLU A 102 -13.82 10.92 6.47
CA GLU A 102 -13.58 9.61 5.86
C GLU A 102 -12.55 9.67 4.74
N VAL A 103 -12.66 10.68 3.85
CA VAL A 103 -11.71 10.89 2.76
C VAL A 103 -10.36 11.34 3.32
N VAL A 104 -10.37 12.28 4.26
CA VAL A 104 -9.15 12.81 4.90
C VAL A 104 -8.35 11.67 5.55
N ASN A 105 -9.03 10.80 6.29
CA ASN A 105 -8.42 9.68 6.99
C ASN A 105 -7.90 8.62 6.02
N LEU A 106 -8.63 8.31 4.96
CA LEU A 106 -8.15 7.39 3.90
C LEU A 106 -6.89 7.93 3.22
N VAL A 107 -6.84 9.22 2.92
CA VAL A 107 -5.66 9.87 2.33
C VAL A 107 -4.49 9.87 3.31
N ALA A 108 -4.71 10.12 4.60
CA ALA A 108 -3.65 10.09 5.61
C ALA A 108 -3.01 8.69 5.74
N HIS A 109 -3.82 7.64 5.64
CA HIS A 109 -3.41 6.25 5.88
C HIS A 109 -3.23 5.42 4.60
N HIS A 110 -3.20 6.04 3.41
CA HIS A 110 -3.07 5.25 2.18
C HIS A 110 -1.74 4.49 2.16
N SER A 111 -1.78 3.27 1.62
CA SER A 111 -0.62 2.39 1.47
C SER A 111 0.23 2.24 2.73
N CYS A 112 -0.41 1.98 3.88
CA CYS A 112 0.26 1.80 5.18
C CYS A 112 1.17 2.96 5.58
N ALA A 113 0.76 4.20 5.26
CA ALA A 113 1.54 5.41 5.52
C ALA A 113 1.93 5.60 7.00
N ASP A 114 1.23 4.94 7.94
CA ASP A 114 1.54 4.96 9.37
C ASP A 114 2.93 4.38 9.67
N VAL A 115 3.33 3.32 8.96
CA VAL A 115 4.66 2.72 9.10
C VAL A 115 5.76 3.71 8.75
N GLU A 116 5.63 4.39 7.60
CA GLU A 116 6.63 5.36 7.16
C GLU A 116 6.61 6.62 8.05
N ALA A 117 5.43 7.04 8.51
CA ALA A 117 5.30 8.16 9.45
C ALA A 117 6.07 7.90 10.75
N GLU A 118 5.96 6.71 11.33
CA GLU A 118 6.71 6.36 12.55
C GLU A 118 8.23 6.42 12.30
N ARG A 119 8.72 5.89 11.17
CA ARG A 119 10.15 5.96 10.81
C ARG A 119 10.64 7.39 10.55
N ARG A 120 9.74 8.28 10.12
CA ARG A 120 10.01 9.72 9.94
C ARG A 120 9.87 10.54 11.24
N GLY A 121 9.49 9.93 12.36
CA GLY A 121 9.20 10.64 13.62
C GLY A 121 7.90 11.46 13.58
N LEU A 122 6.99 11.14 12.66
CA LEU A 122 5.71 11.81 12.42
C LEU A 122 4.51 11.04 13.00
N GLY A 123 4.74 9.96 13.77
CA GLY A 123 3.67 9.16 14.38
C GLY A 123 2.65 9.99 15.18
N ASP A 124 3.13 10.96 15.97
CA ASP A 124 2.28 11.89 16.73
C ASP A 124 1.34 12.72 15.85
N VAL A 125 1.80 13.10 14.65
CA VAL A 125 1.00 13.85 13.68
C VAL A 125 0.00 12.90 13.00
N MET A 126 0.44 11.69 12.64
CA MET A 126 -0.40 10.65 12.06
C MET A 126 -1.59 10.29 12.97
N ARG A 127 -1.38 10.20 14.28
CA ARG A 127 -2.44 9.87 15.26
C ARG A 127 -3.60 10.88 15.32
N ARG A 128 -3.49 12.05 14.67
CA ARG A 128 -4.61 13.00 14.52
C ARG A 128 -5.67 12.52 13.53
N TYR A 129 -5.29 11.61 12.64
CA TYR A 129 -6.14 10.99 11.64
C TYR A 129 -6.41 9.54 12.06
N PRO A 130 -7.65 9.16 12.41
CA PRO A 130 -7.97 7.76 12.69
C PRO A 130 -7.81 6.87 11.45
N ASP A 131 -7.23 5.68 11.60
CA ASP A 131 -7.28 4.65 10.55
C ASP A 131 -8.73 4.15 10.37
N MET A 132 -9.06 3.72 9.16
CA MET A 132 -10.39 3.24 8.78
C MET A 132 -10.32 1.83 8.18
N PRO A 133 -10.09 0.79 8.99
CA PRO A 133 -10.09 -0.60 8.49
C PRO A 133 -11.46 -0.94 7.88
N GLY A 134 -11.47 -1.33 6.61
CA GLY A 134 -12.72 -1.52 5.87
C GLY A 134 -12.51 -1.79 4.39
N ALA A 135 -13.61 -1.92 3.66
CA ALA A 135 -13.57 -2.21 2.23
C ALA A 135 -13.00 -1.02 1.44
N GLU A 136 -13.31 0.21 1.84
CA GLU A 136 -12.85 1.45 1.22
C GLU A 136 -11.33 1.59 1.32
N ARG A 137 -10.76 1.34 2.50
CA ARG A 137 -9.31 1.32 2.71
C ARG A 137 -8.64 0.23 1.89
N ASP A 138 -9.16 -0.99 1.94
CA ASP A 138 -8.59 -2.12 1.18
C ASP A 138 -8.61 -1.82 -0.33
N VAL A 139 -9.68 -1.22 -0.84
CA VAL A 139 -9.81 -0.82 -2.24
C VAL A 139 -8.82 0.29 -2.59
N LEU A 140 -8.66 1.31 -1.75
CA LEU A 140 -7.68 2.38 -1.99
C LEU A 140 -6.26 1.81 -2.06
N TRP A 141 -5.88 1.02 -1.05
CA TRP A 141 -4.56 0.40 -0.96
C TRP A 141 -4.31 -0.55 -2.13
N ALA A 142 -5.28 -1.40 -2.47
CA ALA A 142 -5.17 -2.30 -3.62
C ALA A 142 -5.04 -1.54 -4.94
N SER A 143 -5.78 -0.43 -5.09
CA SER A 143 -5.75 0.37 -6.32
C SER A 143 -4.38 1.05 -6.52
N ASP A 144 -3.80 1.63 -5.47
CA ASP A 144 -2.47 2.23 -5.52
C ASP A 144 -1.38 1.16 -5.69
N ALA A 145 -1.42 0.09 -4.88
CA ALA A 145 -0.43 -0.98 -4.91
C ALA A 145 -0.43 -1.81 -6.22
N THR A 146 -1.44 -1.65 -7.07
CA THR A 146 -1.51 -2.32 -8.39
C THR A 146 -1.39 -1.34 -9.57
N THR A 147 -1.03 -0.08 -9.31
CA THR A 147 -0.88 0.95 -10.33
C THR A 147 0.53 1.55 -10.30
N GLY A 148 1.27 1.39 -11.38
CA GLY A 148 2.60 1.99 -11.53
C GLY A 148 2.57 3.52 -11.72
N PRO A 149 3.75 4.18 -11.77
CA PRO A 149 3.86 5.63 -11.87
C PRO A 149 3.34 6.21 -13.19
N ASP A 150 3.23 5.41 -14.25
CA ASP A 150 2.73 5.81 -15.57
C ASP A 150 1.30 5.30 -15.79
N GLY A 151 0.65 4.82 -14.73
CA GLY A 151 -0.71 4.29 -14.76
C GLY A 151 -0.83 2.84 -15.26
N GLN A 152 0.28 2.15 -15.48
CA GLN A 152 0.29 0.74 -15.87
C GLN A 152 -0.23 -0.15 -14.74
N ARG A 153 -0.95 -1.22 -15.07
CA ARG A 153 -1.40 -2.22 -14.10
C ARG A 153 -0.26 -3.18 -13.78
N LEU A 154 0.00 -3.34 -12.50
CA LEU A 154 1.03 -4.20 -11.93
C LEU A 154 0.39 -5.11 -10.87
N SER A 155 1.00 -6.25 -10.62
CA SER A 155 0.82 -6.96 -9.35
C SER A 155 1.46 -6.18 -8.21
N VAL A 156 1.07 -6.49 -6.97
CA VAL A 156 1.70 -5.88 -5.77
C VAL A 156 3.21 -6.15 -5.76
N ALA A 157 3.63 -7.35 -6.15
CA ALA A 157 5.06 -7.71 -6.23
C ALA A 157 5.80 -6.83 -7.26
N GLU A 158 5.27 -6.73 -8.48
CA GLU A 158 5.85 -5.86 -9.53
C GLU A 158 5.88 -4.39 -9.08
N ARG A 159 4.88 -3.93 -8.32
CA ARG A 159 4.85 -2.58 -7.76
C ARG A 159 5.97 -2.35 -6.74
N VAL A 160 6.21 -3.30 -5.83
CA VAL A 160 7.31 -3.23 -4.85
C VAL A 160 8.65 -3.19 -5.57
N LEU A 161 8.86 -4.05 -6.57
CA LEU A 161 10.07 -4.06 -7.39
C LEU A 161 10.31 -2.72 -8.09
N GLU A 162 9.27 -2.15 -8.69
CA GLU A 162 9.36 -0.83 -9.33
C GLU A 162 9.82 0.24 -8.35
N VAL A 163 9.25 0.27 -7.14
CA VAL A 163 9.56 1.30 -6.15
C VAL A 163 11.02 1.20 -5.74
N VAL A 164 11.50 -0.01 -5.45
CA VAL A 164 12.88 -0.22 -5.02
C VAL A 164 13.88 0.10 -6.13
N GLN A 165 13.58 -0.25 -7.37
CA GLN A 165 14.41 0.13 -8.53
C GLN A 165 14.46 1.64 -8.75
N ARG A 166 13.41 2.37 -8.36
CA ARG A 166 13.31 3.82 -8.56
C ARG A 166 13.97 4.64 -7.45
N TYR A 167 13.91 4.17 -6.20
CA TYR A 167 14.41 4.91 -5.03
C TYR A 167 15.76 4.40 -4.50
N GLU A 168 16.31 3.31 -5.06
CA GLU A 168 17.47 2.57 -4.55
C GLU A 168 17.17 1.81 -3.23
N PRO A 169 17.77 0.63 -2.97
CA PRO A 169 17.38 -0.23 -1.84
C PRO A 169 17.55 0.39 -0.44
N ALA A 170 18.51 1.30 -0.26
CA ALA A 170 18.80 1.93 1.03
C ALA A 170 17.95 3.20 1.29
N ASP A 171 17.08 3.59 0.37
CA ASP A 171 16.15 4.70 0.60
C ASP A 171 15.01 4.25 1.50
N LEU A 172 14.61 5.13 2.41
CA LEU A 172 13.52 4.87 3.36
C LEU A 172 12.23 4.43 2.66
N VAL A 173 11.92 4.98 1.49
CA VAL A 173 10.74 4.60 0.70
C VAL A 173 10.84 3.15 0.25
N SER A 174 12.02 2.71 -0.20
CA SER A 174 12.26 1.32 -0.60
C SER A 174 12.13 0.37 0.60
N GLU A 175 12.76 0.70 1.73
CA GLU A 175 12.65 -0.10 2.96
C GLU A 175 11.20 -0.21 3.45
N CYS A 176 10.47 0.91 3.49
CA CYS A 176 9.06 0.94 3.86
C CYS A 176 8.23 0.12 2.88
N MET A 177 8.43 0.27 1.57
CA MET A 177 7.66 -0.45 0.56
C MET A 177 7.81 -1.98 0.68
N VAL A 178 9.04 -2.46 0.88
CA VAL A 178 9.31 -3.88 1.13
C VAL A 178 8.63 -4.32 2.43
N HIS A 179 8.71 -3.50 3.46
CA HIS A 179 8.14 -3.80 4.77
C HIS A 179 6.61 -3.90 4.75
N ILE A 180 5.92 -3.04 3.99
CA ILE A 180 4.45 -3.00 3.93
C ILE A 180 3.86 -3.88 2.81
N ALA A 181 4.69 -4.43 1.92
CA ALA A 181 4.25 -5.29 0.82
C ALA A 181 3.24 -6.38 1.24
N PRO A 182 3.39 -7.06 2.40
CA PRO A 182 2.43 -8.06 2.85
C PRO A 182 1.04 -7.47 3.14
N GLN A 183 0.98 -6.28 3.74
CA GLN A 183 -0.25 -5.57 4.05
C GLN A 183 -0.97 -5.12 2.78
N LEU A 184 -0.22 -4.64 1.78
CA LEU A 184 -0.76 -4.31 0.46
C LEU A 184 -1.30 -5.55 -0.25
N ALA A 185 -0.56 -6.67 -0.18
CA ALA A 185 -0.99 -7.95 -0.74
C ALA A 185 -2.29 -8.46 -0.08
N MET A 186 -2.41 -8.33 1.24
CA MET A 186 -3.64 -8.66 1.95
C MET A 186 -4.82 -7.76 1.60
N ALA A 187 -4.60 -6.46 1.47
CA ALA A 187 -5.65 -5.54 1.04
C ALA A 187 -6.17 -5.92 -0.35
N MET A 188 -5.27 -6.28 -1.27
CA MET A 188 -5.63 -6.80 -2.58
C MET A 188 -6.38 -8.14 -2.51
N GLN A 189 -5.95 -9.06 -1.65
CA GLN A 189 -6.61 -10.35 -1.44
C GLN A 189 -8.02 -10.17 -0.87
N ARG A 190 -8.19 -9.36 0.18
CA ARG A 190 -9.50 -9.08 0.79
C ARG A 190 -10.43 -8.40 -0.20
N THR A 191 -9.92 -7.44 -0.98
CA THR A 191 -10.66 -6.82 -2.09
C THR A 191 -11.14 -7.88 -3.09
N SER A 192 -10.25 -8.79 -3.51
CA SER A 192 -10.59 -9.86 -4.45
C SER A 192 -11.60 -10.86 -3.88
N GLN A 193 -11.46 -11.24 -2.61
CA GLN A 193 -12.39 -12.14 -1.92
C GLN A 193 -13.79 -11.54 -1.83
N ARG A 194 -13.89 -10.25 -1.47
CA ARG A 194 -15.17 -9.52 -1.44
C ARG A 194 -15.83 -9.50 -2.81
N ILE A 195 -15.05 -9.23 -3.87
CA ILE A 195 -15.56 -9.23 -5.25
C ILE A 195 -16.05 -10.63 -5.66
N ALA A 196 -15.36 -11.69 -5.25
CA ALA A 196 -15.75 -13.06 -5.51
C ALA A 196 -16.97 -13.53 -4.69
N GLY A 197 -17.45 -12.72 -3.73
CA GLY A 197 -18.52 -13.09 -2.80
C GLY A 197 -18.13 -14.18 -1.80
N GLY A 198 -16.82 -14.40 -1.58
CA GLY A 198 -16.28 -15.41 -0.68
C GLY A 198 -16.07 -14.90 0.76
N PRO A 199 -15.68 -15.79 1.70
CA PRO A 199 -15.28 -15.37 3.03
C PRO A 199 -14.06 -14.45 2.96
N VAL A 200 -14.12 -13.35 3.71
CA VAL A 200 -13.06 -12.33 3.74
C VAL A 200 -12.14 -12.61 4.92
N SER A 201 -10.84 -12.71 4.66
CA SER A 201 -9.83 -12.83 5.71
C SER A 201 -9.85 -11.59 6.61
N PRO A 202 -9.69 -11.72 7.95
CA PRO A 202 -9.71 -10.57 8.84
C PRO A 202 -8.57 -9.59 8.52
N ALA A 203 -8.81 -8.30 8.76
CA ALA A 203 -7.73 -7.34 8.89
C ALA A 203 -7.00 -7.66 10.20
N VAL A 204 -5.77 -8.15 10.11
CA VAL A 204 -4.96 -8.48 11.29
C VAL A 204 -3.98 -7.32 11.51
N SER A 205 -3.74 -6.94 12.78
CA SER A 205 -2.93 -5.78 13.15
C SER A 205 -1.43 -6.03 12.99
N TYR A 206 -0.63 -5.00 12.67
CA TYR A 206 0.81 -5.17 12.47
C TYR A 206 1.52 -5.88 13.64
N ASP A 207 1.11 -5.64 14.89
CA ASP A 207 1.68 -6.28 16.09
C ASP A 207 1.29 -7.76 16.22
N GLU A 208 0.06 -8.15 15.88
CA GLU A 208 -0.32 -9.57 15.76
C GLU A 208 0.39 -10.24 14.57
N TRP A 209 0.69 -9.46 13.52
CA TRP A 209 1.55 -9.82 12.38
C TRP A 209 3.05 -9.72 12.65
N ALA A 210 3.54 -9.23 13.78
CA ALA A 210 4.96 -9.32 14.10
C ALA A 210 5.28 -10.68 14.75
N ASN A 211 4.25 -11.36 15.30
CA ASN A 211 4.41 -12.47 16.23
C ASN A 211 4.36 -13.89 15.63
N VAL A 212 4.04 -14.08 14.35
CA VAL A 212 4.17 -15.40 13.68
C VAL A 212 5.54 -15.47 13.01
N GLN A 213 6.53 -16.00 13.72
CA GLN A 213 7.88 -16.16 13.18
C GLN A 213 7.93 -17.35 12.19
N LEU A 214 7.72 -17.11 10.89
CA LEU A 214 8.08 -18.10 9.85
C LEU A 214 9.55 -18.01 9.44
N LEU A 215 10.24 -16.92 9.79
CA LEU A 215 11.66 -16.73 9.49
C LEU A 215 12.52 -17.93 9.96
N PRO A 216 12.39 -18.46 11.19
CA PRO A 216 13.14 -19.64 11.65
C PRO A 216 12.83 -20.94 10.88
N HIS A 217 11.79 -20.95 10.05
CA HIS A 217 11.41 -22.09 9.23
C HIS A 217 11.71 -21.90 7.74
N ILE A 218 11.86 -20.65 7.29
CA ILE A 218 12.13 -20.30 5.89
C ILE A 218 13.62 -20.09 5.66
N LEU A 219 14.32 -19.42 6.58
CA LEU A 219 15.76 -19.18 6.46
C LEU A 219 16.56 -20.49 6.28
N PRO A 220 16.30 -21.57 7.06
CA PRO A 220 16.99 -22.84 6.85
C PRO A 220 16.71 -23.50 5.49
N VAL A 221 15.54 -23.21 4.88
CA VAL A 221 15.22 -23.73 3.54
C VAL A 221 16.10 -23.05 2.49
N LEU A 222 16.28 -21.73 2.60
CA LEU A 222 17.13 -20.96 1.69
C LEU A 222 18.61 -21.29 1.88
N GLU A 223 19.09 -21.39 3.12
CA GLU A 223 20.46 -21.78 3.43
C GLU A 223 20.79 -23.19 2.91
N ALA A 224 19.88 -24.14 3.06
CA ALA A 224 20.08 -25.51 2.58
C ALA A 224 20.06 -25.61 1.04
N TRP A 225 19.22 -24.80 0.39
CA TRP A 225 19.18 -24.73 -1.08
C TRP A 225 20.37 -23.99 -1.65
N ASN A 226 20.89 -23.02 -0.90
CA ASN A 226 21.97 -22.12 -1.26
C ASN A 226 21.91 -21.64 -2.73
N PRO A 227 20.84 -20.96 -3.16
CA PRO A 227 20.59 -20.74 -4.59
C PRO A 227 21.66 -19.93 -5.32
N GLU A 228 22.33 -19.03 -4.60
CA GLU A 228 23.44 -18.21 -5.12
C GLU A 228 24.82 -18.79 -4.76
N GLY A 229 24.87 -19.90 -4.04
CA GLY A 229 26.13 -20.49 -3.60
C GLY A 229 26.85 -19.68 -2.51
N ILE A 230 26.17 -18.69 -1.90
CA ILE A 230 26.80 -17.75 -0.99
C ILE A 230 26.80 -18.19 0.48
N ALA A 231 25.93 -19.10 0.92
CA ALA A 231 25.71 -19.44 2.34
C ALA A 231 26.95 -19.82 3.19
N GLU A 232 28.12 -20.02 2.57
CA GLU A 232 29.39 -20.25 3.25
C GLU A 232 30.16 -18.95 3.61
N TYR A 233 29.73 -17.79 3.11
CA TYR A 233 30.45 -16.51 3.23
C TYR A 233 29.99 -15.65 4.41
N ALA A 234 28.76 -15.79 4.91
CA ALA A 234 28.29 -15.14 6.14
C ALA A 234 27.11 -15.89 6.80
N GLU A 235 26.96 -15.73 8.12
CA GLU A 235 25.71 -16.07 8.82
C GLU A 235 24.61 -15.09 8.34
N ASP A 236 23.40 -15.61 8.07
CA ASP A 236 22.18 -14.84 7.74
C ASP A 236 22.12 -14.19 6.34
N GLU A 237 22.90 -14.68 5.37
CA GLU A 237 23.02 -14.07 4.03
C GLU A 237 21.74 -14.07 3.18
N TYR A 238 20.80 -14.97 3.48
CA TYR A 238 19.46 -15.02 2.85
C TYR A 238 18.33 -14.50 3.75
N GLU A 239 18.66 -13.86 4.87
CA GLU A 239 17.66 -13.36 5.82
C GLU A 239 16.65 -12.40 5.17
N PRO A 240 17.05 -11.44 4.31
CA PRO A 240 16.11 -10.52 3.66
C PRO A 240 15.07 -11.23 2.76
N GLU A 241 15.51 -12.22 1.96
CA GLU A 241 14.64 -13.02 1.10
C GLU A 241 13.76 -13.94 1.94
N ALA A 242 14.34 -14.54 2.99
CA ALA A 242 13.59 -15.37 3.93
C ALA A 242 12.50 -14.55 4.64
N GLN A 243 12.78 -13.30 4.99
CA GLN A 243 11.81 -12.34 5.53
C GLN A 243 10.73 -12.01 4.48
N ALA A 244 11.09 -11.81 3.22
CA ALA A 244 10.12 -11.57 2.14
C ALA A 244 9.18 -12.77 1.91
N PHE A 245 9.72 -13.99 1.78
CA PHE A 245 8.91 -15.21 1.63
C PHE A 245 8.08 -15.53 2.87
N SER A 246 8.68 -15.41 4.06
CA SER A 246 7.98 -15.50 5.34
C SER A 246 6.76 -14.59 5.32
N SER A 247 6.93 -13.34 4.89
CA SER A 247 5.85 -12.38 4.89
C SER A 247 4.74 -12.71 3.89
N LEU A 248 5.09 -13.16 2.67
CA LEU A 248 4.13 -13.63 1.66
C LEU A 248 3.34 -14.87 2.12
N LEU A 249 4.02 -15.86 2.67
CA LEU A 249 3.42 -17.10 3.15
C LEU A 249 2.44 -16.88 4.30
N ARG A 250 2.76 -15.94 5.19
CA ARG A 250 1.91 -15.60 6.34
C ARG A 250 0.60 -14.97 5.92
N VAL A 251 0.58 -14.25 4.79
CA VAL A 251 -0.64 -13.65 4.22
C VAL A 251 -1.42 -14.62 3.32
N GLY A 252 -1.08 -15.92 3.36
CA GLY A 252 -1.81 -16.97 2.64
C GLY A 252 -1.54 -16.97 1.14
N TYR A 253 -0.49 -16.27 0.68
CA TYR A 253 -0.05 -16.41 -0.71
C TYR A 253 0.56 -17.80 -0.91
N THR A 254 0.27 -18.36 -2.07
CA THR A 254 1.04 -19.49 -2.58
C THR A 254 2.31 -18.93 -3.19
N ILE A 255 3.46 -19.38 -2.72
CA ILE A 255 4.74 -19.15 -3.36
C ILE A 255 4.77 -20.03 -4.60
N ASP A 256 4.67 -19.39 -5.76
CA ASP A 256 4.89 -20.00 -7.05
C ASP A 256 6.21 -19.50 -7.66
N VAL A 257 6.55 -20.00 -8.84
CA VAL A 257 7.78 -19.63 -9.55
C VAL A 257 7.89 -18.12 -9.77
N SER A 258 6.78 -17.43 -10.05
CA SER A 258 6.81 -15.99 -10.31
C SER A 258 7.17 -15.21 -9.06
N MET A 259 6.64 -15.62 -7.90
CA MET A 259 6.99 -15.04 -6.61
C MET A 259 8.45 -15.33 -6.25
N VAL A 260 8.94 -16.55 -6.52
CA VAL A 260 10.35 -16.89 -6.28
C VAL A 260 11.26 -15.99 -7.11
N VAL A 261 11.02 -15.87 -8.41
CA VAL A 261 11.81 -15.01 -9.30
C VAL A 261 11.72 -13.55 -8.87
N ALA A 262 10.53 -13.04 -8.59
CA ALA A 262 10.32 -11.65 -8.20
C ALA A 262 11.07 -11.30 -6.91
N VAL A 263 10.97 -12.15 -5.88
CA VAL A 263 11.76 -11.98 -4.66
C VAL A 263 13.24 -12.08 -5.03
N TRP A 264 13.69 -13.13 -5.68
CA TRP A 264 15.12 -13.34 -5.92
C TRP A 264 15.81 -12.24 -6.74
N GLU A 265 15.18 -11.75 -7.82
CA GLU A 265 15.74 -10.67 -8.65
C GLU A 265 15.80 -9.33 -7.92
N HIS A 266 15.01 -9.14 -6.87
CA HIS A 266 15.07 -7.92 -6.07
C HIS A 266 16.41 -7.78 -5.34
N TRP A 267 16.90 -8.86 -4.72
CA TRP A 267 18.12 -8.83 -3.92
C TRP A 267 19.37 -9.18 -4.73
N PHE A 268 19.26 -10.10 -5.71
CA PHE A 268 20.40 -10.58 -6.50
C PHE A 268 20.43 -10.08 -7.95
N GLY A 269 19.39 -9.36 -8.38
CA GLY A 269 19.26 -8.86 -9.73
C GLY A 269 18.87 -9.93 -10.76
N PRO A 270 18.58 -9.54 -12.01
CA PRO A 270 18.19 -10.46 -13.09
C PRO A 270 19.35 -11.33 -13.61
N GLN A 271 20.56 -11.14 -13.08
CA GLN A 271 21.74 -11.94 -13.39
C GLN A 271 22.06 -12.98 -12.30
N SER A 272 21.21 -13.10 -11.27
CA SER A 272 21.36 -14.06 -10.18
C SER A 272 21.53 -15.48 -10.70
N CYS A 273 22.29 -16.31 -10.00
CA CYS A 273 22.50 -17.71 -10.38
C CYS A 273 21.16 -18.46 -10.48
N LEU A 274 20.24 -18.21 -9.54
CA LEU A 274 18.94 -18.87 -9.54
C LEU A 274 18.09 -18.50 -10.76
N THR A 275 18.06 -17.22 -11.16
CA THR A 275 17.19 -16.76 -12.25
C THR A 275 17.85 -16.84 -13.62
N ARG A 276 19.18 -16.72 -13.70
CA ARG A 276 19.94 -16.80 -14.95
C ARG A 276 19.88 -18.18 -15.60
N GLU A 277 19.90 -19.25 -14.81
CA GLU A 277 19.82 -20.61 -15.35
C GLU A 277 18.44 -20.93 -15.94
N HIS A 278 17.39 -20.15 -15.61
CA HIS A 278 16.00 -20.35 -16.02
C HIS A 278 15.52 -21.81 -15.88
N ASP A 279 16.09 -22.56 -14.92
CA ASP A 279 15.71 -23.94 -14.67
C ASP A 279 14.39 -23.94 -13.91
N LEU A 280 13.29 -23.93 -14.67
CA LEU A 280 11.93 -23.91 -14.15
C LEU A 280 11.70 -25.02 -13.11
N ARG A 281 12.33 -26.18 -13.26
CA ARG A 281 12.16 -27.28 -12.30
C ARG A 281 12.86 -26.99 -10.98
N LYS A 282 13.99 -26.28 -10.98
CA LYS A 282 14.63 -25.82 -9.74
C LYS A 282 13.77 -24.77 -9.04
N LEU A 283 13.25 -23.80 -9.80
CA LEU A 283 12.37 -22.75 -9.28
C LEU A 283 11.06 -23.32 -8.70
N GLU A 284 10.42 -24.27 -9.40
CA GLU A 284 9.21 -24.96 -8.93
C GLU A 284 9.48 -25.69 -7.60
N LYS A 285 10.60 -26.41 -7.51
CA LYS A 285 10.97 -27.12 -6.28
C LYS A 285 11.33 -26.18 -5.13
N LEU A 286 11.98 -25.05 -5.39
CA LEU A 286 12.25 -24.04 -4.37
C LEU A 286 10.95 -23.42 -3.88
N ALA A 287 10.03 -23.09 -4.79
CA ALA A 287 8.70 -22.59 -4.46
C ALA A 287 7.93 -23.59 -3.57
N GLU A 288 7.93 -24.88 -3.93
CA GLU A 288 7.35 -25.96 -3.13
C GLU A 288 8.00 -26.07 -1.74
N ALA A 289 9.33 -25.99 -1.66
CA ALA A 289 10.07 -26.07 -0.41
C ALA A 289 9.74 -24.89 0.52
N LEU A 290 9.69 -23.67 -0.04
CA LEU A 290 9.27 -22.46 0.67
C LEU A 290 7.82 -22.53 1.13
N GLN A 291 6.94 -23.21 0.38
CA GLN A 291 5.56 -23.44 0.80
C GLN A 291 5.42 -24.42 1.99
N GLY A 292 6.41 -25.30 2.19
CA GLY A 292 6.39 -26.39 3.17
C GLY A 292 6.13 -25.96 4.62
N PRO A 293 6.84 -24.95 5.17
CA PRO A 293 6.67 -24.45 6.53
C PRO A 293 5.24 -24.06 6.91
N VAL A 294 4.44 -23.53 5.97
CA VAL A 294 3.03 -23.19 6.22
C VAL A 294 2.15 -24.45 6.37
N ARG A 295 2.48 -25.54 5.68
CA ARG A 295 1.72 -26.79 5.76
C ARG A 295 1.88 -27.49 7.11
N VAL A 296 3.02 -27.29 7.79
CA VAL A 296 3.30 -27.84 9.13
C VAL A 296 2.63 -27.00 10.21
N ALA A 297 2.61 -25.66 10.08
CA ALA A 297 1.94 -24.76 11.01
C ALA A 297 0.39 -24.78 10.86
N GLY A 298 -0.13 -25.05 9.66
CA GLY A 298 -1.57 -25.14 9.37
C GLY A 298 -2.25 -26.47 9.75
N ALA A 299 -1.50 -27.46 10.26
CA ALA A 299 -2.07 -28.73 10.74
C ALA A 299 -2.76 -28.61 12.13
N ALA A 300 -2.73 -27.42 12.73
CA ALA A 300 -3.52 -27.06 13.90
C ALA A 300 -4.60 -26.04 13.53
N GLN A 301 -5.63 -26.47 12.78
CA GLN A 301 -6.90 -25.73 12.75
C GLN A 301 -7.70 -26.06 14.03
N PRO A 302 -8.31 -25.09 14.73
CA PRO A 302 -9.36 -25.38 15.69
C PRO A 302 -10.61 -25.85 14.92
N MET A 303 -11.40 -26.71 15.58
CA MET A 303 -12.72 -27.16 15.10
C MET A 303 -13.64 -26.02 14.68
#